data_AF-A0A183JJM2-F1
#
_entry.id   AF-A0A183JJM2-F1
#
_cell.length_a   1.000
_cell.length_b   1.000
_cell.length_c   1.000
_cell.angle_alpha   90.00
_cell.angle_beta   90.00
_cell.angle_gamma   90.00
#
_symmetry.space_group_name_H-M   'P 1'
#
loop_
_entity.id
_entity.type
_entity.pdbx_description
1 polymer ?
#
loop_
_entity_poly.entity_id
_entity_poly.type
_entity_poly.pdbx_seq_one_letter_code
_entity_poly.pdbx_strand_id
1 'polypeptide(L)'
;STGNPGPGFRAIWHSSARCTCNLEGTGAAHYFSIKVIHVPLDPITYQVDMIEMKSSITDDTCMLVGSAPGFPHGIIDPIEEIAKLGHRYNIPVHVDCCLGGFLLPFMEKVSYPIGEFDFRLPGVTSISCDTHKYGFAPKGTSVIMYRNQYYRSKQYFTQTTWPGGIYASSTLPG
;
A
#
# COMPACT_ATOMS: atom_id res chain seq x y z
N SER A 1 -2.87 31.84 -8.24
CA SER A 1 -3.65 31.79 -6.99
C SER A 1 -3.59 30.36 -6.47
N THR A 2 -2.72 30.10 -5.48
CA THR A 2 -2.52 28.79 -4.88
C THR A 2 -3.72 28.45 -4.01
N GLY A 3 -4.65 27.67 -4.57
CA GLY A 3 -5.80 27.15 -3.85
C GLY A 3 -5.35 26.29 -2.68
N ASN A 4 -5.85 26.64 -1.50
CA ASN A 4 -5.73 25.85 -0.29
C ASN A 4 -6.30 24.44 -0.58
N PRO A 5 -5.52 23.34 -0.48
CA PRO A 5 -6.11 22.02 -0.63
C PRO A 5 -7.10 21.86 0.54
N GLY A 6 -8.35 21.49 0.22
CA GLY A 6 -9.38 21.23 1.23
C GLY A 6 -8.97 20.12 2.21
N PRO A 7 -9.85 19.68 3.11
CA PRO A 7 -9.53 18.65 4.11
C PRO A 7 -9.15 17.36 3.37
N GLY A 8 -7.85 17.16 3.16
CA GLY A 8 -7.31 16.13 2.29
C GLY A 8 -7.12 14.84 3.07
N PHE A 9 -7.63 13.74 2.53
CA PHE A 9 -7.38 12.41 3.06
C PHE A 9 -5.88 12.17 3.27
N ARG A 10 -5.53 11.42 4.33
CA ARG A 10 -4.14 11.14 4.72
C ARG A 10 -3.81 9.67 4.59
N ALA A 11 -2.68 9.35 3.98
CA ALA A 11 -2.09 8.02 4.03
C ALA A 11 -0.85 8.04 4.92
N ILE A 12 -0.74 7.10 5.85
CA ILE A 12 0.42 6.98 6.75
C ILE A 12 1.33 5.87 6.23
N TRP A 13 2.58 6.21 5.98
CA TRP A 13 3.57 5.34 5.34
C TRP A 13 4.89 5.39 6.10
N HIS A 14 5.67 4.31 6.14
CA HIS A 14 7.05 4.37 6.62
C HIS A 14 7.97 5.23 5.72
N SER A 15 8.90 5.97 6.32
CA SER A 15 9.72 6.99 5.64
C SER A 15 10.72 6.45 4.60
N SER A 16 11.06 5.16 4.63
CA SER A 16 12.03 4.58 3.70
C SER A 16 11.41 4.01 2.41
N ALA A 17 10.10 3.76 2.35
CA ALA A 17 9.45 3.37 1.09
C ALA A 17 9.12 4.57 0.21
N ARG A 18 10.19 5.24 -0.21
CA ARG A 18 10.17 6.03 -1.45
C ARG A 18 10.10 5.07 -2.65
N CYS A 19 8.99 4.33 -2.77
CA CYS A 19 8.59 3.72 -4.02
C CYS A 19 7.99 4.82 -4.91
N THR A 20 8.03 4.63 -6.23
CA THR A 20 7.56 5.62 -7.22
C THR A 20 6.10 6.06 -7.01
N CYS A 21 5.31 5.32 -6.23
CA CYS A 21 3.94 5.67 -5.88
C CYS A 21 3.79 6.79 -4.82
N ASN A 22 4.81 7.12 -4.01
CA ASN A 22 4.68 8.04 -2.85
C ASN A 22 5.72 9.14 -2.77
N LEU A 23 6.47 9.40 -3.84
CA LEU A 23 7.43 10.49 -3.88
C LEU A 23 6.70 11.83 -3.80
N GLU A 24 7.00 12.67 -2.80
CA GLU A 24 6.40 14.01 -2.73
C GLU A 24 6.55 14.77 -4.05
N GLY A 25 5.43 15.23 -4.62
CA GLY A 25 5.38 15.90 -5.94
C GLY A 25 5.22 14.98 -7.16
N THR A 26 5.21 13.66 -6.99
CA THR A 26 4.95 12.67 -8.06
C THR A 26 4.11 11.49 -7.52
N GLY A 27 3.57 10.61 -8.37
CA GLY A 27 2.86 9.41 -7.91
C GLY A 27 1.45 9.64 -7.35
N ALA A 28 0.90 8.64 -6.66
CA ALA A 28 -0.52 8.55 -6.30
C ALA A 28 -0.98 9.67 -5.37
N ALA A 29 -0.14 10.07 -4.42
CA ALA A 29 -0.41 11.16 -3.50
C ALA A 29 -0.70 12.49 -4.21
N HIS A 30 0.11 12.81 -5.22
CA HIS A 30 -0.08 14.01 -6.03
C HIS A 30 -1.30 13.89 -6.95
N TYR A 31 -1.45 12.77 -7.66
CA TYR A 31 -2.57 12.56 -8.59
C TYR A 31 -3.94 12.58 -7.91
N PHE A 32 -4.04 12.00 -6.71
CA PHE A 32 -5.31 11.88 -5.97
C PHE A 32 -5.46 12.91 -4.84
N SER A 33 -4.54 13.88 -4.72
CA SER A 33 -4.55 14.90 -3.66
C SER A 33 -4.61 14.31 -2.24
N ILE A 34 -3.84 13.24 -2.00
CA ILE A 34 -3.71 12.58 -0.71
C ILE A 34 -2.45 13.10 -0.02
N LYS A 35 -2.55 13.51 1.25
CA LYS A 35 -1.39 13.90 2.05
C LYS A 35 -0.70 12.64 2.58
N VAL A 36 0.58 12.44 2.26
CA VAL A 36 1.38 11.34 2.81
C VAL A 36 2.04 11.79 4.11
N ILE A 37 1.91 10.99 5.17
CA ILE A 37 2.62 11.17 6.43
C ILE A 37 3.70 10.09 6.50
N HIS A 38 4.96 10.52 6.44
CA HIS A 38 6.11 9.62 6.54
C HIS A 38 6.53 9.44 7.99
N VAL A 39 6.39 8.21 8.49
CA VAL A 39 6.78 7.81 9.85
C VAL A 39 8.27 7.45 9.88
N PRO A 40 9.05 7.92 10.87
CA PRO A 40 10.46 7.57 11.00
C PRO A 40 10.66 6.06 11.15
N LEU A 41 11.86 5.61 10.79
CA LEU A 41 12.29 4.25 11.07
C LEU A 41 13.01 4.19 12.42
N ASP A 42 12.91 3.03 13.06
CA ASP A 42 13.79 2.68 14.16
C ASP A 42 15.26 2.57 13.65
N PRO A 43 16.23 3.22 14.29
CA PRO A 43 17.61 3.30 13.79
C PRO A 43 18.40 2.00 13.92
N ILE A 44 17.91 1.01 14.66
CA ILE A 44 18.58 -0.28 14.88
C ILE A 44 17.99 -1.35 13.95
N THR A 45 16.67 -1.45 13.92
CA THR A 45 15.94 -2.48 13.16
C THR A 45 15.61 -2.04 11.73
N TYR A 46 15.63 -0.72 11.45
CA TYR A 46 15.16 -0.12 10.20
C TYR A 46 13.71 -0.43 9.82
N GLN A 47 12.91 -0.90 10.78
CA GLN A 47 11.47 -1.09 10.66
C GLN A 47 10.73 0.22 10.96
N VAL A 48 9.47 0.32 10.52
CA VAL A 48 8.61 1.44 10.91
C VAL A 48 8.43 1.51 12.42
N ASP A 49 8.53 2.72 12.98
CA ASP A 49 8.21 2.98 14.38
C ASP A 49 6.69 2.92 14.59
N MET A 50 6.22 1.86 15.27
CA MET A 50 4.80 1.65 15.53
C MET A 50 4.19 2.66 16.51
N ILE A 51 5.00 3.25 17.40
CA ILE A 51 4.53 4.29 18.33
C ILE A 51 4.21 5.55 17.53
N GLU A 52 5.11 5.95 16.65
CA GLU A 52 4.93 7.15 15.83
C GLU A 52 3.91 6.95 14.71
N MET A 53 3.78 5.73 14.17
CA MET A 53 2.71 5.41 13.24
C MET A 53 1.33 5.55 13.89
N LYS A 54 1.20 5.11 15.15
CA LYS A 54 -0.03 5.24 15.91
C LYS A 54 -0.33 6.69 16.30
N SER A 55 0.68 7.47 16.70
CA SER A 55 0.51 8.90 17.05
C SER A 55 0.08 9.74 15.84
N SER A 56 0.45 9.31 14.64
CA SER A 56 0.13 9.98 13.38
C SER A 56 -1.31 9.75 12.89
N ILE A 57 -2.06 8.82 13.49
CA ILE A 57 -3.45 8.53 13.09
C ILE A 57 -4.37 9.68 13.49
N THR A 58 -5.07 10.22 12.50
CA THR A 58 -6.13 11.21 12.64
C THR A 58 -7.43 10.73 12.00
N ASP A 59 -8.54 11.44 12.22
CA ASP A 59 -9.84 11.13 11.58
C ASP A 59 -9.78 11.20 10.04
N ASP A 60 -8.85 11.98 9.48
CA ASP A 60 -8.63 12.08 8.03
C ASP A 60 -7.83 10.89 7.44
N THR A 61 -7.41 9.92 8.25
CA THR A 61 -6.55 8.82 7.79
C THR A 61 -7.34 7.83 6.95
N CYS A 62 -7.02 7.73 5.66
CA CYS A 62 -7.70 6.85 4.71
C CYS A 62 -6.98 5.52 4.48
N MET A 63 -5.69 5.40 4.83
CA MET A 63 -4.90 4.18 4.62
C MET A 63 -3.64 4.14 5.50
N LEU A 64 -3.32 2.95 5.99
CA LEU A 64 -2.02 2.61 6.58
C LEU A 64 -1.22 1.73 5.61
N VAL A 65 0.09 1.93 5.54
CA VAL A 65 0.93 1.17 4.60
C VAL A 65 2.21 0.65 5.26
N GLY A 66 2.49 -0.64 5.02
CA GLY A 66 3.76 -1.28 5.39
C GLY A 66 4.35 -2.04 4.20
N SER A 67 5.67 -2.23 4.19
CA SER A 67 6.37 -2.93 3.10
C SER A 67 6.88 -4.30 3.52
N ALA A 68 6.78 -5.27 2.61
CA ALA A 68 7.24 -6.63 2.80
C ALA A 68 7.99 -7.15 1.56
N PRO A 69 9.31 -6.92 1.46
CA PRO A 69 10.12 -5.97 2.22
C PRO A 69 10.20 -4.58 1.56
N GLY A 70 10.68 -3.58 2.31
CA GLY A 70 11.03 -2.26 1.79
C GLY A 70 12.25 -2.27 0.87
N PHE A 71 12.21 -1.47 -0.18
CA PHE A 71 13.25 -1.42 -1.22
C PHE A 71 14.67 -1.05 -0.73
N PRO A 72 14.89 -0.05 0.14
CA PRO A 72 16.26 0.42 0.43
C PRO A 72 17.11 -0.56 1.25
N HIS A 73 16.50 -1.23 2.23
CA HIS A 73 17.22 -2.06 3.20
C HIS A 73 16.82 -3.54 3.15
N GLY A 74 15.80 -3.90 2.36
CA GLY A 74 15.29 -5.27 2.30
C GLY A 74 14.63 -5.75 3.60
N ILE A 75 14.28 -4.84 4.50
CA ILE A 75 13.64 -5.14 5.79
C ILE A 75 12.12 -5.21 5.62
N ILE A 76 11.51 -6.21 6.25
CA ILE A 76 10.05 -6.37 6.34
C ILE A 76 9.56 -5.57 7.55
N ASP A 77 8.57 -4.70 7.33
CA ASP A 77 7.92 -3.98 8.42
C ASP A 77 7.11 -4.94 9.32
N PRO A 78 6.80 -4.55 10.57
CA PRO A 78 5.92 -5.29 11.47
C PRO A 78 4.45 -5.32 10.97
N ILE A 79 4.17 -6.03 9.87
CA ILE A 79 2.87 -6.06 9.20
C ILE A 79 1.75 -6.55 10.13
N GLU A 80 2.03 -7.51 11.01
CA GLU A 80 1.06 -7.98 12.00
C GLU A 80 0.56 -6.84 12.91
N GLU A 81 1.46 -5.98 13.39
CA GLU A 81 1.12 -4.86 14.25
C GLU A 81 0.40 -3.75 13.48
N ILE A 82 0.82 -3.48 12.24
CA ILE A 82 0.12 -2.53 11.35
C ILE A 82 -1.29 -3.03 11.06
N ALA A 83 -1.47 -4.33 10.80
CA ALA A 83 -2.77 -4.93 10.56
C ALA A 83 -3.68 -4.85 11.79
N LYS A 84 -3.15 -5.12 13.00
CA LYS A 84 -3.88 -4.93 14.26
C LYS A 84 -4.31 -3.47 14.44
N LEU A 85 -3.43 -2.53 14.08
CA LEU A 85 -3.71 -1.09 14.17
C LEU A 85 -4.83 -0.69 13.21
N GLY A 86 -4.72 -1.05 11.93
CA GLY A 86 -5.76 -0.76 10.94
C GLY A 86 -7.10 -1.40 11.28
N HIS A 87 -7.08 -2.64 11.79
CA HIS A 87 -8.30 -3.30 12.26
C HIS A 87 -8.93 -2.57 13.44
N ARG A 88 -8.14 -2.15 14.44
CA ARG A 88 -8.61 -1.42 15.62
C ARG A 88 -9.25 -0.08 15.26
N TYR A 89 -8.65 0.67 14.34
CA TYR A 89 -9.11 2.01 13.96
C TYR A 89 -10.05 1.99 12.74
N ASN A 90 -10.38 0.80 12.21
CA ASN A 90 -11.16 0.62 10.97
C ASN A 90 -10.57 1.38 9.77
N ILE A 91 -9.23 1.39 9.66
CA ILE A 91 -8.48 2.02 8.59
C ILE A 91 -7.95 0.92 7.66
N PRO A 92 -8.15 1.03 6.32
CA PRO A 92 -7.59 0.09 5.37
C PRO A 92 -6.07 -0.02 5.47
N VAL A 93 -5.55 -1.25 5.54
CA VAL A 93 -4.10 -1.52 5.48
C VAL A 93 -3.72 -2.02 4.09
N HIS A 94 -2.74 -1.37 3.47
CA HIS A 94 -2.09 -1.84 2.26
C HIS A 94 -0.72 -2.43 2.62
N VAL A 95 -0.38 -3.58 2.03
CA VAL A 95 0.95 -4.18 2.15
C VAL A 95 1.65 -4.09 0.79
N ASP A 96 2.76 -3.35 0.74
CA ASP A 96 3.61 -3.28 -0.44
C ASP A 96 4.50 -4.53 -0.51
N CYS A 97 4.05 -5.52 -1.28
CA CYS A 97 4.80 -6.72 -1.63
C CYS A 97 5.30 -6.69 -3.07
N CYS A 98 5.47 -5.49 -3.66
CA CYS A 98 5.96 -5.37 -5.03
C CYS A 98 7.29 -6.11 -5.20
N LEU A 99 8.21 -5.93 -4.25
CA LEU A 99 9.49 -6.66 -4.23
C LEU A 99 9.35 -8.08 -3.67
N GLY A 100 8.65 -8.29 -2.56
CA GLY A 100 8.70 -9.57 -1.84
C GLY A 100 7.65 -10.61 -2.21
N GLY A 101 6.58 -10.26 -2.94
CA GLY A 101 5.40 -11.11 -3.02
C GLY A 101 5.59 -12.44 -3.76
N PHE A 102 6.54 -12.53 -4.68
CA PHE A 102 6.95 -13.80 -5.32
C PHE A 102 8.15 -14.49 -4.65
N LEU A 103 8.60 -13.99 -3.50
CA LEU A 103 9.74 -14.53 -2.76
C LEU A 103 9.33 -15.02 -1.36
N LEU A 104 8.69 -14.14 -0.58
CA LEU A 104 8.33 -14.39 0.82
C LEU A 104 7.47 -15.65 1.02
N PRO A 105 6.42 -15.93 0.22
CA PRO A 105 5.63 -17.16 0.39
C PRO A 105 6.44 -18.45 0.22
N PHE A 106 7.55 -18.41 -0.51
CA PHE A 106 8.44 -19.56 -0.70
C PHE A 106 9.50 -19.66 0.40
N MET A 107 9.89 -18.54 0.99
CA MET A 107 10.79 -18.49 2.15
C MET A 107 10.18 -19.22 3.37
N GLU A 108 8.87 -19.08 3.58
CA GLU A 108 8.13 -19.81 4.62
C GLU A 108 8.26 -21.34 4.45
N LYS A 109 8.19 -21.83 3.20
CA LYS A 109 8.27 -23.27 2.89
C LYS A 109 9.66 -23.87 3.16
N VAL A 110 10.70 -23.05 3.10
CA VAL A 110 12.08 -23.48 3.39
C VAL A 110 12.48 -23.21 4.85
N SER A 111 11.49 -22.99 5.73
CA SER A 111 11.67 -22.75 7.17
C SER A 111 12.52 -21.51 7.49
N TYR A 112 12.55 -20.52 6.60
CA TYR A 112 13.12 -19.23 6.92
C TYR A 112 12.11 -18.43 7.76
N PRO A 113 12.49 -17.90 8.92
CA PRO A 113 11.57 -17.24 9.83
C PRO A 113 11.08 -15.92 9.21
N ILE A 114 9.84 -15.93 8.71
CA ILE A 114 9.11 -14.73 8.29
C ILE A 114 7.83 -14.63 9.10
N GLY A 115 7.50 -13.43 9.56
CA GLY A 115 6.19 -13.16 10.17
C GLY A 115 5.08 -13.18 9.14
N GLU A 116 3.82 -13.21 9.59
CA GLU A 116 2.70 -13.09 8.67
C GLU A 116 2.68 -11.68 8.05
N PHE A 117 2.39 -11.60 6.75
CA PHE A 117 2.37 -10.32 6.02
C PHE A 117 1.22 -10.20 5.02
N ASP A 118 0.40 -11.24 4.86
CA ASP A 118 -0.61 -11.35 3.80
C ASP A 118 -2.05 -11.30 4.35
N PHE A 119 -3.03 -11.72 3.54
CA PHE A 119 -4.45 -11.70 3.90
C PHE A 119 -4.84 -12.60 5.09
N ARG A 120 -3.95 -13.48 5.57
CA ARG A 120 -4.10 -14.19 6.86
C ARG A 120 -4.36 -13.21 8.00
N LEU A 121 -3.74 -12.04 7.96
CA LEU A 121 -3.95 -10.97 8.92
C LEU A 121 -5.25 -10.21 8.64
N PRO A 122 -6.27 -10.25 9.51
CA PRO A 122 -7.60 -9.68 9.22
C PRO A 122 -7.61 -8.19 8.86
N GLY A 123 -6.65 -7.42 9.36
CA GLY A 123 -6.52 -5.99 9.07
C GLY A 123 -5.98 -5.65 7.67
N VAL A 124 -5.31 -6.59 6.99
CA VAL A 124 -4.74 -6.35 5.66
C VAL A 124 -5.87 -6.26 4.62
N THR A 125 -6.03 -5.12 3.96
CA THR A 125 -7.14 -4.91 3.00
C THR A 125 -6.72 -4.99 1.54
N SER A 126 -5.45 -4.72 1.25
CA SER A 126 -4.91 -4.84 -0.11
C SER A 126 -3.41 -5.18 -0.09
N ILE A 127 -2.94 -5.82 -1.17
CA ILE A 127 -1.55 -6.24 -1.36
C ILE A 127 -1.15 -5.97 -2.81
N SER A 128 -0.04 -5.29 -3.04
CA SER A 128 0.56 -5.13 -4.37
C SER A 128 1.69 -6.14 -4.59
N CYS A 129 1.85 -6.65 -5.81
CA CYS A 129 2.87 -7.65 -6.12
C CYS A 129 3.32 -7.60 -7.60
N ASP A 130 4.61 -7.36 -7.83
CA ASP A 130 5.13 -7.25 -9.19
C ASP A 130 5.52 -8.61 -9.76
N THR A 131 4.68 -9.11 -10.66
CA THR A 131 4.98 -10.30 -11.48
C THR A 131 6.26 -10.13 -12.30
N HIS A 132 6.60 -8.91 -12.74
CA HIS A 132 7.80 -8.65 -13.55
C HIS A 132 9.12 -8.55 -12.75
N LYS A 133 9.07 -8.77 -11.43
CA LYS A 133 10.23 -8.89 -10.55
C LYS A 133 10.53 -10.38 -10.32
N TYR A 134 10.37 -10.89 -9.10
CA TYR A 134 10.63 -12.31 -8.79
C TYR A 134 9.55 -13.26 -9.32
N GLY A 135 8.49 -12.76 -9.96
CA GLY A 135 7.54 -13.58 -10.71
C GLY A 135 8.05 -13.97 -12.11
N PHE A 136 9.18 -13.42 -12.57
CA PHE A 136 9.80 -13.68 -13.87
C PHE A 136 8.91 -13.41 -15.09
N ALA A 137 7.85 -12.62 -14.93
CA ALA A 137 7.03 -12.15 -16.05
C ALA A 137 7.73 -11.03 -16.84
N PRO A 138 7.31 -10.77 -18.10
CA PRO A 138 7.81 -9.63 -18.87
C PRO A 138 7.58 -8.29 -18.16
N LYS A 139 8.42 -7.29 -18.46
CA LYS A 139 8.27 -5.93 -17.90
C LYS A 139 6.90 -5.34 -18.26
N GLY A 140 6.35 -4.57 -17.33
CA GLY A 140 5.05 -3.90 -17.49
C GLY A 140 3.87 -4.56 -16.77
N THR A 141 4.07 -5.68 -16.07
CA THR A 141 2.99 -6.40 -15.37
C THR A 141 3.14 -6.36 -13.85
N SER A 142 2.04 -6.12 -13.15
CA SER A 142 1.93 -6.17 -11.68
C SER A 142 0.50 -6.56 -11.30
N VAL A 143 0.26 -6.87 -10.04
CA VAL A 143 -1.05 -7.24 -9.51
C VAL A 143 -1.33 -6.42 -8.25
N ILE A 144 -2.53 -5.82 -8.19
CA ILE A 144 -3.12 -5.32 -6.95
C ILE A 144 -4.25 -6.27 -6.54
N MET A 145 -4.17 -6.77 -5.31
CA MET A 145 -5.17 -7.66 -4.72
C MET A 145 -5.91 -6.92 -3.61
N TYR A 146 -7.18 -7.22 -3.47
CA TYR A 146 -8.04 -6.67 -2.41
C TYR A 146 -8.68 -7.81 -1.63
N ARG A 147 -8.85 -7.63 -0.31
CA ARG A 147 -9.49 -8.61 0.57
C ARG A 147 -10.91 -8.98 0.10
N ASN A 148 -11.66 -8.01 -0.44
CA ASN A 148 -13.02 -8.22 -0.88
C ASN A 148 -13.41 -7.28 -2.04
N GLN A 149 -14.59 -7.53 -2.60
CA GLN A 149 -15.13 -6.77 -3.73
C GLN A 149 -15.49 -5.33 -3.35
N TYR A 150 -15.78 -5.05 -2.07
CA TYR A 150 -16.09 -3.70 -1.61
C TYR A 150 -14.91 -2.76 -1.89
N TYR A 151 -13.70 -3.11 -1.46
CA TYR A 151 -12.51 -2.31 -1.76
C TYR A 151 -12.21 -2.24 -3.26
N ARG A 152 -12.29 -3.38 -3.97
CA ARG A 152 -12.01 -3.44 -5.40
C ARG A 152 -12.96 -2.56 -6.22
N SER A 153 -14.23 -2.48 -5.83
CA SER A 153 -15.23 -1.65 -6.53
C SER A 153 -14.89 -0.16 -6.54
N LYS A 154 -14.12 0.32 -5.56
CA LYS A 154 -13.67 1.72 -5.47
C LYS A 154 -12.57 2.07 -6.47
N GLN A 155 -11.92 1.07 -7.09
CA GLN A 155 -10.89 1.27 -8.11
C GLN A 155 -11.50 1.48 -9.52
N TYR A 156 -12.69 0.92 -9.77
CA TYR A 156 -13.28 0.93 -11.11
C TYR A 156 -13.68 2.35 -11.53
N PHE A 157 -13.40 2.66 -12.79
CA PHE A 157 -13.93 3.85 -13.46
C PHE A 157 -15.04 3.44 -14.41
N THR A 158 -16.20 4.10 -14.31
CA THR A 158 -17.34 3.85 -15.20
C THR A 158 -17.90 5.17 -15.72
N GLN A 159 -18.11 5.26 -17.02
CA GLN A 159 -18.77 6.39 -17.70
C GLN A 159 -19.92 5.86 -18.55
N THR A 160 -21.15 6.12 -18.11
CA THR A 160 -22.37 5.57 -18.72
C THR A 160 -22.98 6.48 -19.78
N THR A 161 -22.60 7.76 -19.83
CA THR A 161 -23.22 8.77 -20.73
C THR A 161 -22.30 9.20 -21.87
N TRP A 162 -21.23 8.45 -22.13
CA TRP A 162 -20.32 8.76 -23.24
C TRP A 162 -20.98 8.40 -24.58
N PRO A 163 -20.96 9.29 -25.60
CA PRO A 163 -21.56 9.01 -26.91
C PRO A 163 -20.99 7.76 -27.62
N GLY A 164 -19.77 7.33 -27.27
CA GLY A 164 -19.15 6.11 -27.77
C GLY A 164 -19.70 4.81 -27.17
N GLY A 165 -20.66 4.91 -26.24
CA GLY A 165 -21.23 3.78 -25.50
C GLY A 165 -20.80 3.77 -24.03
N ILE A 166 -21.30 2.80 -23.28
CA ILE A 166 -20.92 2.62 -21.87
C ILE A 166 -19.45 2.22 -21.82
N TYR A 167 -18.65 2.99 -21.07
CA TYR A 167 -17.23 2.73 -20.88
C TYR A 167 -16.96 2.34 -19.44
N ALA A 168 -16.16 1.29 -19.24
CA ALA A 168 -15.70 0.87 -17.93
C ALA A 168 -14.25 0.40 -18.03
N SER A 169 -13.41 0.87 -17.10
CA SER A 169 -12.03 0.37 -16.95
C SER A 169 -11.78 -0.08 -15.52
N SER A 170 -11.07 -1.19 -15.40
CA SER A 170 -10.62 -1.71 -14.12
C SER A 170 -9.36 -1.05 -13.59
N THR A 171 -8.58 -0.36 -14.44
CA THR A 171 -7.27 0.22 -14.12
C THR A 171 -7.08 1.60 -14.77
N LEU A 172 -5.94 2.27 -14.50
CA LEU A 172 -5.62 3.56 -15.11
C LEU A 172 -5.53 3.52 -16.65
N PRO A 173 -4.71 2.64 -17.27
CA PRO A 173 -4.85 2.36 -18.68
C PRO A 173 -6.16 1.61 -18.89
N GLY A 174 -6.94 2.15 -19.83
CA GLY A 174 -8.22 1.64 -20.29
C GLY A 174 -8.11 0.53 -21.31
#